data_AF-A0A2T2PZ36-F1
#
_entry.id   AF-A0A2T2PZ36-F1
#
_cell.length_a   1.000
_cell.length_b   1.000
_cell.length_c   1.000
_cell.angle_alpha   90.00
_cell.angle_beta   90.00
_cell.angle_gamma   90.00
#
_symmetry.space_group_name_H-M   'P 1'
#
loop_
_entity.id
_entity.type
_entity.pdbx_description
1 polymer ?
#
loop_
_entity_poly.entity_id
_entity_poly.type
_entity_poly.pdbx_seq_one_letter_code
_entity_poly.pdbx_strand_id
1 'polypeptide(L)'
;MKQRKSILHGGAAFALAAAFMVTLIWPSYSTMTEIKGGPGGGHYNLTCPGGQFLVGIQARAGGWVDAVGIICAPYTGGNRVGDINRDPRMTGGKGGGPQESYCPPGEPMTGIGLAFTRGNGLDRQFVNTIDVFCPSSDMNQVTKRCISSGEGCGFIPPKRAGDIITRVFDYKYDQLMCPPEERATGIQGASGSAVDSMGLICGPMKASAPAPAPAPVSGFSSSFEPGINLPGSDYRNVAMNDNYPSTCRDLCQKEDRCKSWTWVKAGLQGKKPMCWLKTAIPGALRNADTVSGVKPVGRVIVH
;
A
#
# COMPACT_ATOMS: atom_id res chain seq x y z
N MET A 1 -56.97 54.16 -50.22
CA MET A 1 -58.28 53.66 -49.70
C MET A 1 -58.09 52.23 -49.19
N LYS A 2 -58.54 51.94 -47.95
CA LYS A 2 -58.74 50.63 -47.28
C LYS A 2 -57.50 49.73 -47.04
N GLN A 3 -56.97 49.60 -45.83
CA GLN A 3 -57.38 48.80 -44.64
C GLN A 3 -57.04 47.29 -44.66
N ARG A 4 -56.06 46.94 -43.80
CA ARG A 4 -55.90 45.79 -42.87
C ARG A 4 -56.01 44.33 -43.35
N LYS A 5 -54.99 43.52 -43.00
CA LYS A 5 -55.08 42.43 -41.99
C LYS A 5 -53.71 41.83 -41.64
N SER A 6 -53.48 41.65 -40.34
CA SER A 6 -52.32 41.01 -39.70
C SER A 6 -52.37 39.49 -39.78
N ILE A 7 -51.22 38.80 -39.89
CA ILE A 7 -50.98 37.49 -39.26
C ILE A 7 -49.51 37.46 -38.78
N LEU A 8 -49.34 36.98 -37.55
CA LEU A 8 -48.13 36.93 -36.74
C LEU A 8 -47.51 35.51 -36.74
N HIS A 9 -46.25 35.45 -36.30
CA HIS A 9 -45.49 34.36 -35.67
C HIS A 9 -44.61 33.42 -36.52
N GLY A 10 -43.33 33.34 -36.11
CA GLY A 10 -42.42 32.26 -36.43
C GLY A 10 -40.93 32.53 -36.17
N GLY A 11 -40.57 33.29 -35.13
CA GLY A 11 -39.16 33.51 -34.76
C GLY A 11 -38.61 32.30 -34.00
N ALA A 12 -37.71 31.55 -34.64
CA ALA A 12 -36.94 30.49 -33.99
C ALA A 12 -35.86 31.12 -33.10
N ALA A 13 -36.04 31.07 -31.77
CA ALA A 13 -35.00 31.40 -30.81
C ALA A 13 -34.16 30.14 -30.54
N PHE A 14 -32.90 30.15 -30.99
CA PHE A 14 -31.89 29.16 -30.59
C PHE A 14 -31.54 29.39 -29.11
N ALA A 15 -32.05 28.51 -28.24
CA ALA A 15 -31.55 28.42 -26.87
C ALA A 15 -30.25 27.60 -26.87
N LEU A 16 -29.11 28.26 -26.73
CA LEU A 16 -27.82 27.63 -26.43
C LEU A 16 -27.89 27.05 -25.00
N ALA A 17 -28.18 25.77 -24.88
CA ALA A 17 -28.01 25.05 -23.62
C ALA A 17 -26.50 24.88 -23.36
N ALA A 18 -25.95 25.69 -22.46
CA ALA A 18 -24.62 25.49 -21.93
C ALA A 18 -24.60 24.18 -21.10
N ALA A 19 -24.17 23.09 -21.72
CA ALA A 19 -23.92 21.84 -21.02
C ALA A 19 -22.75 22.05 -20.05
N PHE A 20 -23.05 22.28 -18.78
CA PHE A 20 -22.08 22.15 -17.69
C PHE A 20 -21.62 20.68 -17.66
N MET A 21 -20.50 20.37 -18.31
CA MET A 21 -19.75 19.16 -18.00
C MET A 21 -19.26 19.29 -16.56
N VAL A 22 -20.03 18.77 -15.61
CA VAL A 22 -19.53 18.46 -14.29
C VAL A 22 -18.45 17.39 -14.51
N THR A 23 -17.20 17.83 -14.57
CA THR A 23 -16.07 16.92 -14.48
C THR A 23 -16.18 16.27 -13.12
N LEU A 24 -16.64 15.02 -13.09
CA LEU A 24 -16.51 14.18 -11.91
C LEU A 24 -15.01 14.08 -11.66
N ILE A 25 -14.49 14.85 -10.71
CA ILE A 25 -13.13 14.68 -10.23
C ILE A 25 -13.19 13.40 -9.40
N TRP A 26 -12.87 12.26 -10.03
CA TRP A 26 -12.71 11.00 -9.32
C TRP A 26 -11.51 11.20 -8.37
N PRO A 27 -11.71 11.17 -7.04
CA PRO A 27 -10.58 11.31 -6.14
C PRO A 27 -9.60 10.17 -6.41
N SER A 28 -8.31 10.49 -6.57
CA SER A 28 -7.27 9.48 -6.71
C SER A 28 -7.09 8.77 -5.37
N TYR A 29 -7.54 7.53 -5.29
CA TYR A 29 -7.41 6.68 -4.10
C TYR A 29 -5.99 6.10 -4.02
N SER A 30 -5.57 5.72 -2.81
CA SER A 30 -4.38 4.92 -2.56
C SER A 30 -4.80 3.45 -2.58
N THR A 31 -4.18 2.66 -3.45
CA THR A 31 -4.51 1.24 -3.62
C THR A 31 -3.62 0.37 -2.75
N MET A 32 -4.21 -0.61 -2.06
CA MET A 32 -3.46 -1.68 -1.39
C MET A 32 -3.58 -2.95 -2.24
N THR A 33 -2.46 -3.59 -2.54
CA THR A 33 -2.51 -4.91 -3.19
C THR A 33 -2.94 -5.98 -2.18
N GLU A 34 -3.30 -7.15 -2.69
CA GLU A 34 -3.40 -8.34 -1.85
C GLU A 34 -2.06 -8.62 -1.14
N ILE A 35 -2.13 -9.21 0.05
CA ILE A 35 -0.97 -9.74 0.77
C ILE A 35 -0.78 -11.21 0.41
N LYS A 36 0.43 -11.56 -0.05
CA LYS A 36 0.80 -12.92 -0.46
C LYS A 36 1.84 -13.50 0.50
N GLY A 37 1.60 -14.74 0.94
CA GLY A 37 2.54 -15.49 1.77
C GLY A 37 1.87 -16.39 2.80
N GLY A 38 2.61 -16.68 3.86
CA GLY A 38 2.20 -17.55 4.95
C GLY A 38 1.29 -16.88 5.97
N PRO A 39 0.60 -17.67 6.82
CA PRO A 39 -0.32 -17.15 7.83
C PRO A 39 0.37 -16.68 9.12
N GLY A 40 1.69 -16.83 9.23
CA GLY A 40 2.46 -16.52 10.44
C GLY A 40 2.78 -15.03 10.60
N GLY A 41 3.51 -14.73 11.68
CA GLY A 41 4.01 -13.39 11.97
C GLY A 41 2.97 -12.41 12.53
N GLY A 42 3.47 -11.25 12.95
CA GLY A 42 2.65 -10.10 13.28
C GLY A 42 2.55 -9.15 12.09
N HIS A 43 1.39 -8.54 11.89
CA HIS A 43 1.23 -7.64 10.75
C HIS A 43 2.07 -6.36 10.87
N TYR A 44 2.52 -5.85 9.73
CA TYR A 44 3.28 -4.61 9.64
C TYR A 44 2.85 -3.75 8.45
N ASN A 45 3.13 -2.44 8.56
CA ASN A 45 3.06 -1.47 7.48
C ASN A 45 4.31 -0.57 7.53
N LEU A 46 5.03 -0.47 6.43
CA LEU A 46 6.14 0.47 6.27
C LEU A 46 5.80 1.39 5.09
N THR A 47 5.63 2.68 5.35
CA THR A 47 5.23 3.67 4.35
C THR A 47 6.26 4.79 4.29
N CYS A 48 6.59 5.20 3.07
CA CYS A 48 7.42 6.36 2.83
C CYS A 48 6.79 7.63 3.39
N PRO A 49 7.60 8.61 3.83
CA PRO A 49 7.10 9.93 4.22
C PRO A 49 6.28 10.61 3.11
N GLY A 50 5.42 11.56 3.50
CA GLY A 50 4.56 12.29 2.55
C GLY A 50 5.36 12.92 1.40
N GLY A 51 4.86 12.77 0.16
CA GLY A 51 5.54 13.27 -1.05
C GLY A 51 6.71 12.41 -1.52
N GLN A 52 6.94 11.24 -0.92
CA GLN A 52 7.98 10.29 -1.34
C GLN A 52 7.36 9.01 -1.89
N PHE A 53 8.10 8.37 -2.80
CA PHE A 53 7.76 7.06 -3.35
C PHE A 53 8.78 6.02 -2.93
N LEU A 54 8.34 4.77 -2.90
CA LEU A 54 9.20 3.62 -2.72
C LEU A 54 10.04 3.46 -3.99
N VAL A 55 11.35 3.40 -3.82
CA VAL A 55 12.32 3.19 -4.92
C VAL A 55 13.08 1.90 -4.78
N GLY A 56 12.99 1.27 -3.60
CA GLY A 56 13.63 -0.01 -3.35
C GLY A 56 13.25 -0.60 -2.01
N ILE A 57 13.79 -1.79 -1.79
CA ILE A 57 13.66 -2.59 -0.59
C ILE A 57 15.07 -2.86 -0.08
N GLN A 58 15.26 -2.63 1.21
CA GLN A 58 16.39 -3.15 1.96
C GLN A 58 15.93 -4.39 2.72
N ALA A 59 16.80 -5.38 2.87
CA ALA A 59 16.44 -6.62 3.52
C ALA A 59 17.64 -7.22 4.27
N ARG A 60 17.32 -8.16 5.14
CA ARG A 60 18.26 -9.16 5.62
C ARG A 60 17.81 -10.50 5.07
N ALA A 61 18.70 -11.20 4.36
CA ALA A 61 18.38 -12.48 3.77
C ALA A 61 19.54 -13.47 3.91
N GLY A 62 19.18 -14.72 4.16
CA GLY A 62 20.06 -15.87 4.34
C GLY A 62 19.35 -17.11 3.82
N GLY A 63 19.00 -18.07 4.67
CA GLY A 63 18.14 -19.20 4.25
C GLY A 63 16.73 -18.79 3.83
N TRP A 64 16.30 -17.58 4.21
CA TRP A 64 15.00 -16.97 3.94
C TRP A 64 15.18 -15.45 3.86
N VAL A 65 14.11 -14.71 3.54
CA VAL A 65 14.09 -13.27 3.84
C VAL A 65 13.75 -13.07 5.32
N ASP A 66 14.78 -12.81 6.12
CA ASP A 66 14.67 -12.66 7.57
C ASP A 66 13.97 -11.35 7.95
N ALA A 67 14.31 -10.25 7.29
CA ALA A 67 13.71 -8.94 7.55
C ALA A 67 13.65 -8.06 6.31
N VAL A 68 12.69 -7.14 6.27
CA VAL A 68 12.53 -6.15 5.18
C VAL A 68 12.35 -4.74 5.74
N GLY A 69 12.81 -3.76 4.97
CA GLY A 69 12.62 -2.34 5.17
C GLY A 69 12.46 -1.64 3.83
N ILE A 70 12.12 -0.35 3.86
CA ILE A 70 11.84 0.44 2.66
C ILE A 70 12.97 1.42 2.36
N ILE A 71 13.13 1.72 1.07
CA ILE A 71 13.98 2.80 0.56
C ILE A 71 13.08 3.77 -0.19
N CYS A 72 13.09 5.02 0.23
CA CYS A 72 12.18 6.06 -0.25
C CYS A 72 12.95 7.16 -0.98
N ALA A 73 12.30 7.89 -1.87
CA ALA A 73 12.86 9.09 -2.46
C ALA A 73 11.75 10.13 -2.73
N PRO A 74 12.03 11.43 -2.58
CA PRO A 74 11.07 12.49 -2.83
C PRO A 74 10.69 12.55 -4.30
N TYR A 75 9.42 12.81 -4.60
CA TYR A 75 8.96 12.98 -5.97
C TYR A 75 9.43 14.32 -6.55
N THR A 76 10.03 14.29 -7.74
CA THR A 76 10.55 15.50 -8.42
C THR A 76 9.75 15.87 -9.67
N GLY A 77 8.71 15.10 -10.01
CA GLY A 77 7.84 15.34 -11.17
C GLY A 77 8.01 14.31 -12.30
N GLY A 78 6.97 14.11 -13.10
CA GLY A 78 6.94 13.09 -14.17
C GLY A 78 7.07 11.67 -13.61
N ASN A 79 7.99 10.86 -14.12
CA ASN A 79 8.34 9.54 -13.57
C ASN A 79 9.59 9.59 -12.66
N ARG A 80 9.99 10.77 -12.17
CA ARG A 80 11.27 10.98 -11.47
C ARG A 80 11.15 11.19 -9.97
N VAL A 81 12.20 10.75 -9.28
CA VAL A 81 12.41 10.90 -7.83
C VAL A 81 13.81 11.46 -7.56
N GLY A 82 14.01 12.06 -6.38
CA GLY A 82 15.27 12.66 -5.93
C GLY A 82 16.17 11.67 -5.19
N ASP A 83 16.91 12.17 -4.19
CA ASP A 83 17.86 11.37 -3.43
C ASP A 83 17.20 10.28 -2.59
N ILE A 84 17.81 9.09 -2.57
CA ILE A 84 17.31 7.95 -1.82
C ILE A 84 17.55 8.12 -0.33
N ASN A 85 16.57 7.75 0.48
CA ASN A 85 16.61 7.70 1.93
C ASN A 85 16.17 6.32 2.42
N ARG A 86 17.02 5.68 3.22
CA ARG A 86 16.74 4.36 3.80
C ARG A 86 15.97 4.56 5.09
N ASP A 87 14.77 4.00 5.19
CA ASP A 87 14.03 4.03 6.44
C ASP A 87 14.75 3.12 7.45
N PRO A 88 15.12 3.62 8.65
CA PRO A 88 15.82 2.80 9.63
C PRO A 88 14.95 1.66 10.19
N ARG A 89 13.62 1.71 10.00
CA ARG A 89 12.70 0.68 10.48
C ARG A 89 12.75 -0.53 9.54
N MET A 90 12.99 -1.68 10.14
CA MET A 90 12.84 -2.98 9.50
C MET A 90 11.89 -3.86 10.32
N THR A 91 11.25 -4.80 9.65
CA THR A 91 10.35 -5.78 10.27
C THR A 91 10.82 -7.19 9.92
N GLY A 92 10.73 -8.11 10.89
CA GLY A 92 11.26 -9.47 10.79
C GLY A 92 12.34 -9.78 11.83
N GLY A 93 13.11 -10.84 11.57
CA GLY A 93 14.15 -11.35 12.46
C GLY A 93 15.52 -10.69 12.30
N LYS A 94 16.48 -11.16 13.10
CA LYS A 94 17.88 -10.68 13.10
C LYS A 94 18.82 -11.50 12.22
N GLY A 95 18.31 -12.56 11.57
CA GLY A 95 19.08 -13.43 10.70
C GLY A 95 19.53 -12.74 9.40
N GLY A 96 20.20 -13.50 8.54
CA GLY A 96 20.59 -13.07 7.20
C GLY A 96 21.68 -12.00 7.15
N GLY A 97 22.21 -11.79 5.95
CA GLY A 97 23.10 -10.68 5.60
C GLY A 97 22.33 -9.54 4.94
N PRO A 98 22.82 -8.29 4.99
CA PRO A 98 22.16 -7.16 4.37
C PRO A 98 22.13 -7.31 2.83
N GLN A 99 20.98 -7.01 2.23
CA GLN A 99 20.77 -6.96 0.79
C GLN A 99 19.89 -5.76 0.43
N GLU A 100 20.04 -5.23 -0.79
CA GLU A 100 19.20 -4.16 -1.30
C GLU A 100 18.83 -4.42 -2.76
N SER A 101 17.60 -4.09 -3.12
CA SER A 101 17.09 -4.11 -4.49
C SER A 101 16.34 -2.80 -4.70
N TYR A 102 16.68 -2.06 -5.75
CA TYR A 102 16.11 -0.75 -6.01
C TYR A 102 16.06 -0.47 -7.51
N CYS A 103 15.13 0.39 -7.90
CA CYS A 103 14.97 0.85 -9.26
C CYS A 103 16.14 1.73 -9.71
N PRO A 104 16.37 1.86 -11.04
CA PRO A 104 17.32 2.81 -11.58
C PRO A 104 17.12 4.22 -10.98
N PRO A 105 18.20 5.04 -10.89
CA PRO A 105 18.10 6.38 -10.35
C PRO A 105 16.99 7.20 -11.01
N GLY A 106 16.15 7.82 -10.19
CA GLY A 106 15.03 8.59 -10.67
C GLY A 106 13.84 7.75 -11.11
N GLU A 107 13.68 6.51 -10.65
CA GLU A 107 12.46 5.73 -10.90
C GLU A 107 11.80 5.21 -9.61
N PRO A 108 10.48 5.41 -9.45
CA PRO A 108 9.71 4.79 -8.39
C PRO A 108 9.32 3.35 -8.75
N MET A 109 9.18 2.49 -7.75
CA MET A 109 8.71 1.12 -7.93
C MET A 109 7.28 1.07 -8.46
N THR A 110 7.04 0.18 -9.42
CA THR A 110 5.71 -0.12 -9.98
C THR A 110 5.12 -1.40 -9.41
N GLY A 111 5.95 -2.28 -8.86
CA GLY A 111 5.50 -3.58 -8.38
C GLY A 111 6.58 -4.38 -7.66
N ILE A 112 6.18 -5.55 -7.17
CA ILE A 112 7.07 -6.59 -6.64
C ILE A 112 6.69 -7.97 -7.17
N GLY A 113 7.68 -8.83 -7.31
CA GLY A 113 7.51 -10.26 -7.54
C GLY A 113 7.95 -11.05 -6.30
N LEU A 114 7.16 -12.02 -5.88
CA LEU A 114 7.40 -12.78 -4.66
C LEU A 114 7.50 -14.27 -4.93
N ALA A 115 8.56 -14.88 -4.41
CA ALA A 115 8.68 -16.33 -4.27
C ALA A 115 8.72 -16.69 -2.78
N PHE A 116 8.34 -17.93 -2.45
CA PHE A 116 8.20 -18.37 -1.07
C PHE A 116 8.94 -19.68 -0.79
N THR A 117 9.10 -19.97 0.50
CA THR A 117 9.74 -21.20 0.99
C THR A 117 9.03 -22.46 0.50
N ARG A 118 9.79 -23.55 0.43
CA ARG A 118 9.36 -24.82 -0.17
C ARG A 118 9.91 -26.05 0.55
N GLY A 119 9.15 -27.14 0.49
CA GLY A 119 9.51 -28.45 1.04
C GLY A 119 9.44 -28.50 2.57
N ASN A 120 9.55 -29.71 3.12
CA ASN A 120 9.62 -29.97 4.57
C ASN A 120 8.50 -29.32 5.40
N GLY A 121 7.30 -29.16 4.83
CA GLY A 121 6.16 -28.51 5.51
C GLY A 121 6.24 -26.98 5.58
N LEU A 122 7.23 -26.37 4.95
CA LEU A 122 7.44 -24.92 4.90
C LEU A 122 6.91 -24.28 3.61
N ASP A 123 6.11 -25.01 2.83
CA ASP A 123 5.55 -24.50 1.58
C ASP A 123 4.74 -23.22 1.81
N ARG A 124 5.18 -22.13 1.19
CA ARG A 124 4.59 -20.78 1.28
C ARG A 124 4.48 -20.22 2.71
N GLN A 125 5.39 -20.59 3.61
CA GLN A 125 5.41 -20.04 4.97
C GLN A 125 6.13 -18.69 5.05
N PHE A 126 7.25 -18.54 4.35
CA PHE A 126 8.05 -17.31 4.37
C PHE A 126 8.42 -16.84 2.97
N VAL A 127 8.68 -15.55 2.85
CA VAL A 127 9.22 -14.94 1.64
C VAL A 127 10.66 -15.41 1.43
N ASN A 128 10.94 -15.82 0.21
CA ASN A 128 12.21 -16.40 -0.21
C ASN A 128 12.96 -15.45 -1.15
N THR A 129 12.24 -14.85 -2.09
CA THR A 129 12.78 -13.90 -3.06
C THR A 129 11.83 -12.73 -3.22
N ILE A 130 12.40 -11.52 -3.37
CA ILE A 130 11.68 -10.31 -3.70
C ILE A 130 12.33 -9.67 -4.93
N ASP A 131 11.61 -9.70 -6.04
CA ASP A 131 11.95 -8.93 -7.23
C ASP A 131 11.29 -7.55 -7.15
N VAL A 132 12.03 -6.51 -7.55
CA VAL A 132 11.52 -5.14 -7.63
C VAL A 132 11.23 -4.81 -9.09
N PHE A 133 10.02 -4.33 -9.38
CA PHE A 133 9.63 -3.91 -10.72
C PHE A 133 9.63 -2.38 -10.84
N CYS A 134 10.13 -1.90 -11.98
CA CYS A 134 10.37 -0.49 -12.28
C CYS A 134 9.78 -0.10 -13.65
N PRO A 135 9.50 1.19 -13.89
CA PRO A 135 8.97 1.69 -15.16
C PRO A 135 9.85 1.40 -16.38
N SER A 136 11.17 1.64 -16.32
CA SER A 136 12.08 1.29 -17.41
C SER A 136 12.58 -0.14 -17.21
N SER A 137 11.85 -1.10 -17.76
CA SER A 137 12.31 -2.48 -17.79
C SER A 137 13.25 -2.68 -18.97
N ASP A 138 14.57 -2.44 -18.79
CA ASP A 138 15.52 -3.36 -19.41
C ASP A 138 15.44 -4.67 -18.60
N MET A 139 14.67 -5.63 -19.12
CA MET A 139 14.40 -6.91 -18.46
C MET A 139 15.69 -7.69 -18.14
N ASN A 140 16.80 -7.35 -18.80
CA ASN A 140 18.14 -7.91 -18.54
C ASN A 140 18.88 -7.26 -17.35
N GLN A 141 18.46 -6.10 -16.85
CA GLN A 141 19.06 -5.45 -15.67
C GLN A 141 18.24 -5.62 -14.39
N VAL A 142 16.91 -5.68 -14.49
CA VAL A 142 16.01 -5.86 -13.34
C VAL A 142 16.24 -7.21 -12.63
N THR A 143 16.65 -8.24 -13.38
CA THR A 143 16.90 -9.60 -12.87
C THR A 143 18.22 -9.77 -12.11
N LYS A 144 19.13 -8.78 -12.11
CA LYS A 144 20.43 -8.90 -11.42
C LYS A 144 20.47 -8.37 -9.99
N ARG A 145 19.43 -7.69 -9.52
CA ARG A 145 19.37 -7.11 -8.17
C ARG A 145 18.01 -7.39 -7.55
N CYS A 146 17.78 -8.62 -7.12
CA CYS A 146 16.66 -8.97 -6.25
C CYS A 146 17.16 -9.19 -4.82
N ILE A 147 16.24 -9.24 -3.86
CA ILE A 147 16.52 -9.83 -2.55
C ILE A 147 16.34 -11.34 -2.69
N SER A 148 17.36 -12.13 -2.35
CA SER A 148 17.29 -13.60 -2.48
C SER A 148 17.87 -14.30 -1.25
N SER A 149 17.23 -15.41 -0.86
CA SER A 149 17.74 -16.39 0.10
C SER A 149 18.85 -17.31 -0.44
N GLY A 150 19.48 -16.94 -1.56
CA GLY A 150 20.52 -17.74 -2.22
C GLY A 150 20.00 -18.71 -3.30
N GLU A 151 18.70 -18.70 -3.59
CA GLU A 151 18.11 -19.47 -4.69
C GLU A 151 17.99 -18.68 -6.02
N GLY A 152 18.43 -17.43 -6.04
CA GLY A 152 18.41 -16.54 -7.20
C GLY A 152 17.16 -15.65 -7.31
N CYS A 153 17.08 -14.92 -8.42
CA CYS A 153 16.05 -13.93 -8.74
C CYS A 153 15.06 -14.46 -9.79
N GLY A 154 13.86 -13.89 -9.83
CA GLY A 154 12.84 -14.21 -10.83
C GLY A 154 12.14 -15.56 -10.60
N PHE A 155 11.75 -16.21 -11.70
CA PHE A 155 11.16 -17.54 -11.67
C PHE A 155 12.23 -18.58 -11.32
N ILE A 156 12.22 -19.07 -10.08
CA ILE A 156 13.16 -20.09 -9.62
C ILE A 156 12.69 -21.44 -10.16
N PRO A 157 13.50 -22.15 -10.97
CA PRO A 157 13.09 -23.42 -11.54
C PRO A 157 12.86 -24.48 -10.44
N PRO A 158 11.99 -25.47 -10.70
CA PRO A 158 11.76 -26.55 -9.75
C PRO A 158 13.05 -27.32 -9.49
N LYS A 159 13.35 -27.61 -8.21
CA LYS A 159 14.42 -28.54 -7.85
C LYS A 159 14.01 -29.94 -8.32
N ARG A 160 14.69 -30.48 -9.33
CA ARG A 160 14.54 -31.88 -9.74
C ARG A 160 15.33 -32.78 -8.80
N ALA A 161 14.71 -33.85 -8.32
CA ALA A 161 15.38 -34.95 -7.65
C ALA A 161 15.36 -36.17 -8.59
N GLY A 162 16.35 -36.28 -9.47
CA GLY A 162 16.44 -37.35 -10.48
C GLY A 162 15.46 -37.22 -11.67
N ASP A 163 15.21 -38.34 -12.36
CA ASP A 163 14.41 -38.43 -13.58
C ASP A 163 12.90 -38.66 -13.36
N ILE A 164 12.46 -38.74 -12.10
CA ILE A 164 11.04 -38.91 -11.75
C ILE A 164 10.55 -37.61 -11.11
N ILE A 165 9.64 -36.92 -11.82
CA ILE A 165 8.91 -35.76 -11.28
C ILE A 165 7.93 -36.27 -10.22
N THR A 166 8.40 -36.44 -8.98
CA THR A 166 7.58 -37.00 -7.90
C THR A 166 6.61 -35.98 -7.29
N ARG A 167 6.85 -34.67 -7.47
CA ARG A 167 5.85 -33.59 -7.35
C ARG A 167 6.27 -32.42 -8.24
N VAL A 168 5.40 -32.01 -9.16
CA VAL A 168 5.49 -30.67 -9.76
C VAL A 168 5.19 -29.70 -8.63
N PHE A 169 6.20 -29.08 -8.04
CA PHE A 169 5.97 -27.96 -7.13
C PHE A 169 5.38 -26.83 -7.96
N ASP A 170 4.06 -26.65 -7.86
CA ASP A 170 3.32 -25.56 -8.48
C ASP A 170 3.87 -24.25 -7.91
N TYR A 171 4.71 -23.59 -8.69
CA TYR A 171 5.48 -22.43 -8.26
C TYR A 171 4.53 -21.24 -8.11
N LYS A 172 4.31 -20.80 -6.88
CA LYS A 172 3.53 -19.59 -6.61
C LYS A 172 4.45 -18.38 -6.65
N TYR A 173 4.76 -17.94 -7.87
CA TYR A 173 5.23 -16.58 -8.10
C TYR A 173 4.04 -15.64 -8.08
N ASP A 174 4.00 -14.74 -7.11
CA ASP A 174 2.96 -13.71 -7.08
C ASP A 174 3.54 -12.38 -7.55
N GLN A 175 2.94 -11.79 -8.58
CA GLN A 175 3.23 -10.43 -9.00
C GLN A 175 2.19 -9.49 -8.42
N LEU A 176 2.65 -8.48 -7.70
CA LEU A 176 1.83 -7.44 -7.12
C LEU A 176 2.23 -6.12 -7.76
N MET A 177 1.37 -5.61 -8.63
CA MET A 177 1.59 -4.36 -9.38
C MET A 177 0.69 -3.27 -8.82
N CYS A 178 1.23 -2.06 -8.71
CA CYS A 178 0.39 -0.88 -8.54
C CYS A 178 -0.41 -0.60 -9.82
N PRO A 179 -1.60 0.03 -9.70
CA PRO A 179 -2.34 0.52 -10.85
C PRO A 179 -1.48 1.44 -11.76
N PRO A 180 -1.78 1.55 -13.06
CA PRO A 180 -0.95 2.30 -14.02
C PRO A 180 -0.62 3.76 -13.62
N GLU A 181 -1.57 4.44 -12.96
CA GLU A 181 -1.46 5.84 -12.52
C GLU A 181 -0.89 6.01 -11.09
N GLU A 182 -0.55 4.90 -10.45
CA GLU A 182 0.00 4.85 -9.10
C GLU A 182 1.42 4.27 -9.10
N ARG A 183 2.16 4.57 -8.04
CA ARG A 183 3.45 3.95 -7.73
C ARG A 183 3.48 3.51 -6.29
N ALA A 184 4.37 2.58 -5.98
CA ALA A 184 4.51 2.11 -4.62
C ALA A 184 4.96 3.25 -3.71
N THR A 185 4.28 3.39 -2.58
CA THR A 185 4.59 4.34 -1.50
C THR A 185 4.93 3.61 -0.20
N GLY A 186 4.84 2.29 -0.18
CA GLY A 186 5.19 1.46 0.96
C GLY A 186 4.93 -0.02 0.73
N ILE A 187 5.16 -0.79 1.79
CA ILE A 187 4.89 -2.22 1.87
C ILE A 187 4.02 -2.52 3.09
N GLN A 188 3.23 -3.58 2.98
CA GLN A 188 2.43 -4.17 4.05
C GLN A 188 2.64 -5.67 4.10
N GLY A 189 2.30 -6.33 5.19
CA GLY A 189 2.50 -7.77 5.30
C GLY A 189 2.38 -8.29 6.71
N ALA A 190 3.00 -9.44 6.94
CA ALA A 190 3.20 -10.03 8.25
C ALA A 190 4.63 -10.59 8.36
N SER A 191 5.23 -10.44 9.53
CA SER A 191 6.59 -10.92 9.81
C SER A 191 6.75 -11.31 11.27
N GLY A 192 7.55 -12.34 11.52
CA GLY A 192 8.02 -12.75 12.84
C GLY A 192 9.54 -12.89 12.85
N SER A 193 10.04 -14.12 13.00
CA SER A 193 11.48 -14.43 12.85
C SER A 193 11.97 -14.34 11.41
N ALA A 194 11.05 -14.39 10.45
CA ALA A 194 11.25 -14.15 9.03
C ALA A 194 10.07 -13.32 8.49
N VAL A 195 10.13 -12.90 7.24
CA VAL A 195 9.00 -12.25 6.56
C VAL A 195 8.04 -13.33 6.08
N ASP A 196 6.85 -13.40 6.67
CA ASP A 196 5.84 -14.40 6.35
C ASP A 196 5.08 -14.04 5.05
N SER A 197 4.74 -12.76 4.89
CA SER A 197 3.91 -12.30 3.78
C SER A 197 4.16 -10.84 3.41
N MET A 198 3.90 -10.48 2.14
CA MET A 198 4.15 -9.15 1.60
C MET A 198 3.05 -8.70 0.64
N GLY A 199 2.83 -7.38 0.61
CA GLY A 199 2.03 -6.66 -0.36
C GLY A 199 2.50 -5.21 -0.47
N LEU A 200 1.98 -4.49 -1.47
CA LEU A 200 2.29 -3.09 -1.73
C LEU A 200 1.20 -2.16 -1.20
N ILE A 201 1.64 -0.96 -0.85
CA ILE A 201 0.80 0.21 -0.68
C ILE A 201 1.15 1.14 -1.84
N CYS A 202 0.16 1.52 -2.64
CA CYS A 202 0.29 2.31 -3.85
C CYS A 202 -0.36 3.68 -3.66
N GLY A 203 0.17 4.70 -4.33
CA GLY A 203 -0.38 6.05 -4.31
C GLY A 203 -0.21 6.77 -5.64
N PRO A 204 -1.04 7.78 -5.93
CA PRO A 204 -1.06 8.47 -7.21
C PRO A 204 0.23 9.24 -7.47
N MET A 205 0.72 9.20 -8.71
CA MET A 205 1.94 9.91 -9.12
C MET A 205 1.78 11.42 -9.29
N LYS A 206 0.56 11.90 -9.59
CA LYS A 206 0.33 13.33 -9.77
C LYS A 206 0.75 14.02 -8.49
N ALA A 207 1.75 14.89 -8.59
CA ALA A 207 2.16 15.80 -7.53
C ALA A 207 0.90 16.48 -6.98
N SER A 208 0.43 16.00 -5.84
CA SER A 208 0.02 16.99 -4.86
C SER A 208 1.27 17.83 -4.64
N ALA A 209 1.15 19.14 -4.79
CA ALA A 209 2.17 20.11 -4.39
C ALA A 209 2.92 19.61 -3.15
N PRO A 210 4.24 19.88 -2.97
CA PRO A 210 5.03 19.35 -1.86
C PRO A 210 4.17 19.37 -0.63
N ALA A 211 3.79 18.18 -0.12
CA ALA A 211 2.81 18.11 0.93
C ALA A 211 3.31 19.07 2.01
N PRO A 212 2.60 20.19 2.30
CA PRO A 212 3.04 21.06 3.38
C PRO A 212 3.22 20.13 4.57
N ALA A 213 4.43 20.13 5.17
CA ALA A 213 4.78 19.26 6.29
C ALA A 213 3.54 19.13 7.17
N PRO A 214 3.00 17.91 7.33
CA PRO A 214 1.56 17.66 7.47
C PRO A 214 0.94 18.82 8.22
N ALA A 215 0.36 19.75 7.45
CA ALA A 215 -0.46 20.76 8.08
C ALA A 215 -1.46 19.93 8.88
N PRO A 216 -1.64 20.14 10.20
CA PRO A 216 -2.70 19.46 10.91
C PRO A 216 -3.93 19.65 10.04
N VAL A 217 -4.45 18.55 9.50
CA VAL A 217 -5.66 18.58 8.71
C VAL A 217 -6.70 19.10 9.68
N SER A 218 -6.96 20.39 9.62
CA SER A 218 -8.01 21.10 10.34
C SER A 218 -9.32 20.50 9.86
N GLY A 219 -9.67 19.34 10.40
CA GLY A 219 -10.77 18.52 9.90
C GLY A 219 -10.76 17.06 10.35
N PHE A 220 -9.60 16.45 10.65
CA PHE A 220 -9.55 15.05 11.13
C PHE A 220 -9.86 14.98 12.65
N SER A 221 -11.04 15.46 13.03
CA SER A 221 -11.54 15.40 14.41
C SER A 221 -12.60 14.32 14.62
N SER A 222 -13.01 13.62 13.56
CA SER A 222 -14.06 12.63 13.69
C SER A 222 -13.53 11.32 14.24
N SER A 223 -14.38 10.70 15.06
CA SER A 223 -14.13 9.36 15.58
C SER A 223 -14.36 8.26 14.55
N PHE A 224 -14.73 8.58 13.30
CA PHE A 224 -15.14 7.59 12.30
C PHE A 224 -15.17 8.16 10.86
N GLU A 225 -14.15 7.80 10.06
CA GLU A 225 -13.92 8.26 8.68
C GLU A 225 -13.92 7.07 7.71
N PRO A 226 -15.03 6.80 7.02
CA PRO A 226 -15.09 5.80 5.97
C PRO A 226 -14.21 6.17 4.77
N GLY A 227 -13.62 5.17 4.14
CA GLY A 227 -12.80 5.37 2.95
C GLY A 227 -11.44 5.99 3.25
N ILE A 228 -10.99 5.96 4.52
CA ILE A 228 -9.71 6.52 4.95
C ILE A 228 -8.91 5.47 5.72
N ASN A 229 -7.64 5.33 5.34
CA ASN A 229 -6.60 4.62 6.06
C ASN A 229 -5.61 5.63 6.66
N LEU A 230 -5.24 5.42 7.92
CA LEU A 230 -4.11 6.09 8.57
C LEU A 230 -2.89 5.15 8.60
N PRO A 231 -2.09 4.97 7.53
CA PRO A 231 -1.01 3.96 7.53
C PRO A 231 0.10 4.21 8.56
N GLY A 232 0.55 3.13 9.21
CA GLY A 232 1.68 3.16 10.14
C GLY A 232 1.33 3.63 11.54
N SER A 233 2.37 3.81 12.38
CA SER A 233 2.24 4.04 13.84
C SER A 233 1.49 2.95 14.60
N ASP A 234 1.26 1.81 13.96
CA ASP A 234 0.60 0.64 14.52
C ASP A 234 1.43 0.06 15.66
N TYR A 235 0.79 -0.17 16.81
CA TYR A 235 1.42 -0.91 17.92
C TYR A 235 0.70 -2.21 18.24
N ARG A 236 -0.52 -2.36 17.75
CA ARG A 236 -1.34 -3.55 17.95
C ARG A 236 -2.27 -3.71 16.76
N ASN A 237 -2.42 -4.94 16.30
CA ASN A 237 -3.42 -5.32 15.31
C ASN A 237 -4.28 -6.46 15.86
N VAL A 238 -5.52 -6.54 15.39
CA VAL A 238 -6.52 -7.51 15.84
C VAL A 238 -7.30 -8.01 14.63
N ALA A 239 -7.23 -9.32 14.37
CA ALA A 239 -8.14 -9.99 13.44
C ALA A 239 -9.52 -10.11 14.08
N MET A 240 -10.49 -9.39 13.53
CA MET A 240 -11.82 -9.23 14.14
C MET A 240 -12.76 -10.38 13.77
N ASN A 241 -13.64 -10.74 14.68
CA ASN A 241 -14.68 -11.74 14.44
C ASN A 241 -15.98 -11.13 13.89
N ASP A 242 -16.10 -9.80 13.95
CA ASP A 242 -17.20 -9.05 13.37
C ASP A 242 -16.70 -8.18 12.20
N ASN A 243 -17.64 -7.62 11.44
CA ASN A 243 -17.38 -6.74 10.30
C ASN A 243 -17.73 -5.27 10.62
N TYR A 244 -17.62 -4.87 11.88
CA TYR A 244 -18.02 -3.55 12.35
C TYR A 244 -16.80 -2.69 12.71
N PRO A 245 -16.49 -1.64 11.94
CA PRO A 245 -15.38 -0.73 12.27
C PRO A 245 -15.54 -0.06 13.65
N SER A 246 -16.77 0.07 14.16
CA SER A 246 -17.04 0.59 15.50
C SER A 246 -16.40 -0.26 16.60
N THR A 247 -16.27 -1.57 16.42
CA THR A 247 -15.57 -2.42 17.39
C THR A 247 -14.08 -2.07 17.43
N CYS A 248 -13.46 -1.70 16.29
CA CYS A 248 -12.08 -1.24 16.25
C CYS A 248 -11.90 0.13 16.95
N ARG A 249 -12.85 1.05 16.76
CA ARG A 249 -12.94 2.30 17.52
C ARG A 249 -12.96 2.03 19.02
N ASP A 250 -13.84 1.13 19.46
CA ASP A 250 -14.07 0.87 20.89
C ASP A 250 -12.85 0.21 21.54
N LEU A 251 -12.11 -0.63 20.81
CA LEU A 251 -10.82 -1.15 21.25
C LEU A 251 -9.81 -0.01 21.46
N CYS A 252 -9.70 0.92 20.51
CA CYS A 252 -8.82 2.08 20.65
C CYS A 252 -9.21 2.96 21.85
N GLN A 253 -10.51 3.20 22.05
CA GLN A 253 -11.00 4.01 23.16
C GLN A 253 -10.64 3.44 24.53
N LYS A 254 -10.58 2.10 24.66
CA LYS A 254 -10.21 1.42 25.91
C LYS A 254 -8.72 1.48 26.26
N GLU A 255 -7.85 1.87 25.33
CA GLU A 255 -6.40 1.88 25.53
C GLU A 255 -5.82 3.30 25.54
N ASP A 256 -5.11 3.68 26.60
CA ASP A 256 -4.52 5.02 26.76
C ASP A 256 -3.44 5.34 25.73
N ARG A 257 -2.71 4.30 25.32
CA ARG A 257 -1.69 4.36 24.28
C ARG A 257 -2.28 4.62 22.89
N CYS A 258 -3.56 4.28 22.67
CA CYS A 258 -4.20 4.48 21.38
C CYS A 258 -4.50 5.96 21.13
N LYS A 259 -4.05 6.48 19.98
CA LYS A 259 -4.36 7.82 19.49
C LYS A 259 -5.21 7.78 18.22
N SER A 260 -5.08 6.75 17.41
CA SER A 260 -5.95 6.52 16.25
C SER A 260 -6.08 5.03 15.94
N TRP A 261 -7.03 4.70 15.07
CA TRP A 261 -7.30 3.35 14.63
C TRP A 261 -7.66 3.31 13.14
N THR A 262 -7.36 2.17 12.49
CA THR A 262 -7.85 1.84 11.14
C THR A 262 -8.48 0.46 11.19
N TRP A 263 -9.70 0.33 10.70
CA TRP A 263 -10.32 -0.92 10.32
C TRP A 263 -10.13 -1.16 8.83
N VAL A 264 -9.76 -2.38 8.45
CA VAL A 264 -9.57 -2.83 7.07
C VAL A 264 -10.52 -3.99 6.81
N LYS A 265 -11.21 -3.94 5.67
CA LYS A 265 -12.18 -4.96 5.24
C LYS A 265 -11.54 -6.34 5.10
N ALA A 266 -12.34 -7.38 5.37
CA ALA A 266 -11.94 -8.76 5.11
C ALA A 266 -11.56 -8.99 3.64
N GLY A 267 -10.62 -9.90 3.40
CA GLY A 267 -10.15 -10.28 2.07
C GLY A 267 -8.89 -9.55 1.61
N LEU A 268 -8.55 -8.40 2.21
CA LEU A 268 -7.35 -7.65 1.85
C LEU A 268 -6.11 -8.08 2.62
N GLN A 269 -6.25 -8.19 3.95
CA GLN A 269 -5.15 -8.50 4.86
C GLN A 269 -5.34 -9.85 5.57
N GLY A 270 -6.21 -10.70 5.01
CA GLY A 270 -6.60 -11.99 5.57
C GLY A 270 -8.10 -12.23 5.42
N LYS A 271 -8.56 -13.41 5.84
CA LYS A 271 -9.99 -13.80 5.73
C LYS A 271 -10.91 -12.99 6.65
N LYS A 272 -10.36 -12.36 7.68
CA LYS A 272 -11.08 -11.56 8.68
C LYS A 272 -10.77 -10.08 8.49
N PRO A 273 -11.66 -9.16 8.89
CA PRO A 273 -11.33 -7.74 8.95
C PRO A 273 -10.21 -7.49 9.97
N MET A 274 -9.38 -6.50 9.70
CA MET A 274 -8.23 -6.17 10.55
C MET A 274 -8.43 -4.82 11.22
N CYS A 275 -8.34 -4.79 12.54
CA CYS A 275 -8.24 -3.56 13.30
C CYS A 275 -6.78 -3.26 13.61
N TRP A 276 -6.39 -2.01 13.45
CA TRP A 276 -5.04 -1.54 13.65
C TRP A 276 -5.05 -0.35 14.60
N LEU A 277 -4.54 -0.54 15.82
CA LEU A 277 -4.44 0.48 16.85
C LEU A 277 -3.09 1.17 16.81
N LYS A 278 -3.10 2.50 16.93
CA LYS A 278 -1.93 3.33 16.63
C LYS A 278 -1.55 4.26 17.76
N THR A 279 -0.25 4.52 17.89
CA THR A 279 0.35 5.40 18.91
C THR A 279 0.35 6.88 18.53
N ALA A 280 0.07 7.20 17.27
CA ALA A 280 0.01 8.55 16.75
C ALA A 280 -1.19 8.68 15.80
N ILE A 281 -1.35 9.85 15.20
CA ILE A 281 -2.28 10.09 14.09
C ILE A 281 -1.42 10.24 12.82
N PRO A 282 -1.22 9.17 12.04
CA PRO A 282 -0.51 9.25 10.77
C PRO A 282 -1.21 10.14 9.74
N GLY A 283 -0.51 10.47 8.65
CA GLY A 283 -1.13 11.13 7.51
C GLY A 283 -2.27 10.29 6.93
N ALA A 284 -3.41 10.92 6.66
CA ALA A 284 -4.57 10.24 6.11
C ALA A 284 -4.43 9.94 4.62
N LEU A 285 -4.69 8.68 4.23
CA LEU A 285 -4.77 8.21 2.85
C LEU A 285 -6.18 7.72 2.54
N ARG A 286 -6.72 8.08 1.37
CA ARG A 286 -8.03 7.54 0.94
C ARG A 286 -7.89 6.08 0.53
N ASN A 287 -8.68 5.20 1.11
CA ASN A 287 -8.81 3.79 0.74
C ASN A 287 -10.24 3.32 1.05
N ALA A 288 -11.01 3.00 0.00
CA ALA A 288 -12.43 2.66 0.08
C ALA A 288 -12.74 1.41 0.93
N ASP A 289 -11.76 0.54 1.14
CA ASP A 289 -11.88 -0.69 1.93
C ASP A 289 -11.43 -0.51 3.38
N THR A 290 -11.30 0.74 3.84
CA THR A 290 -10.88 1.07 5.19
C THR A 290 -11.81 2.09 5.85
N VAL A 291 -11.86 2.05 7.17
CA VAL A 291 -12.53 3.05 8.00
C VAL A 291 -11.59 3.38 9.15
N SER A 292 -11.32 4.65 9.40
CA SER A 292 -10.39 5.06 10.47
C SER A 292 -11.06 5.96 11.49
N GLY A 293 -10.37 6.26 12.57
CA GLY A 293 -10.81 7.30 13.50
C GLY A 293 -9.72 7.70 14.49
N VAL A 294 -9.88 8.88 15.08
CA VAL A 294 -8.99 9.39 16.13
C VAL A 294 -9.67 9.22 17.48
N LYS A 295 -8.91 8.84 18.51
CA LYS A 295 -9.41 8.81 19.88
C LYS A 295 -9.52 10.27 20.36
N PRO A 296 -10.72 10.75 20.75
CA PRO A 296 -10.86 12.12 21.23
C PRO A 296 -9.99 12.34 22.46
N VAL A 297 -9.19 13.40 22.45
CA VAL A 297 -8.50 13.88 23.66
C VAL A 297 -9.49 14.80 24.35
N GLY A 298 -9.98 14.42 25.53
CA GLY A 298 -11.03 15.16 26.21
C GLY A 298 -10.66 16.64 26.42
N ARG A 299 -11.36 17.56 25.74
CA ARG A 299 -11.50 18.93 26.24
C ARG A 299 -12.56 18.87 27.34
N VAL A 300 -12.12 18.96 28.58
CA VAL A 300 -13.03 19.32 29.68
C VAL A 300 -13.37 20.79 29.49
N ILE A 301 -14.59 21.09 29.04
CA ILE A 301 -15.14 22.44 29.16
C ILE A 301 -15.77 22.49 30.56
N VAL A 302 -15.09 23.16 31.48
CA VAL A 302 -15.65 23.49 32.80
C VAL A 302 -16.60 24.66 32.56
N HIS A 303 -17.88 24.48 32.86
CA HIS A 303 -18.85 25.57 32.97
C HIS A 303 -18.79 26.19 34.35
#